data_AF-A0A1B9LAB1-F1
#
_entry.id   AF-A0A1B9LAB1-F1
#
_cell.length_a   1.000
_cell.length_b   1.000
_cell.length_c   1.000
_cell.angle_alpha   90.00
_cell.angle_beta   90.00
_cell.angle_gamma   90.00
#
_symmetry.space_group_name_H-M   'P 1'
#
loop_
_entity.id
_entity.type
_entity.pdbx_description
1 polymer ?
#
loop_
_entity_poly.entity_id
_entity_poly.type
_entity_poly.pdbx_seq_one_letter_code
_entity_poly.pdbx_strand_id
1 'polypeptide(L)' 'MFQKIKKLLKMGYVPQGTKPTPRPQLTIKGRWLEQIEFYVGMPVIIKVNQNKLIIELANKF' A
#
# COMPACT_ATOMS: atom_id res chain seq x y z
N MET A 1 -18.05 3.73 6.48
CA MET A 1 -17.00 4.70 6.10
C MET A 1 -16.77 5.80 7.15
N PHE A 2 -17.80 6.29 7.85
CA PHE A 2 -17.68 7.42 8.79
C PHE A 2 -17.17 7.09 10.21
N GLN A 3 -17.24 5.83 10.67
CA GLN A 3 -16.83 5.48 12.03
C GLN A 3 -15.30 5.43 12.24
N LYS A 4 -14.52 5.22 11.17
CA LYS A 4 -13.05 5.12 11.26
C LYS A 4 -12.37 6.50 11.41
N ILE A 5 -13.03 7.56 10.95
CA ILE A 5 -12.53 8.95 11.06
C ILE A 5 -12.60 9.45 12.51
N LYS A 6 -13.63 9.07 13.28
CA LYS A 6 -13.79 9.50 14.68
C LYS A 6 -12.72 8.97 15.62
N LYS A 7 -12.13 7.80 15.34
CA LYS A 7 -11.15 7.16 16.26
C LYS A 7 -9.78 7.86 16.25
N LEU A 8 -9.43 8.55 15.15
CA LEU A 8 -8.19 9.32 15.03
C LEU A 8 -8.19 10.58 15.90
N LEU A 9 -9.36 11.13 16.22
CA LEU A 9 -9.48 12.35 17.03
C LEU A 9 -9.28 12.11 18.54
N LYS A 10 -9.33 10.84 19.02
CA LYS A 10 -9.21 10.51 20.46
C LYS A 10 -7.79 10.14 20.89
N MET A 11 -6.85 10.02 19.95
CA MET A 11 -5.46 9.57 20.18
C MET A 11 -4.47 10.65 19.72
N GLY A 12 -4.44 11.81 20.40
CA GLY A 12 -3.30 12.74 20.41
C GLY A 12 -2.72 13.19 19.06
N TYR A 13 -3.48 13.17 17.97
CA TYR A 13 -2.97 13.54 16.65
C TYR A 13 -2.82 15.06 16.57
N VAL A 14 -1.59 15.56 16.60
CA VAL A 14 -1.28 16.96 16.33
C VAL A 14 -1.53 17.22 14.84
N PRO A 15 -2.43 18.15 14.46
CA PRO A 15 -2.68 18.44 13.06
C PRO A 15 -1.40 19.00 12.45
N GLN A 16 -0.75 18.24 11.57
CA GLN A 16 0.38 18.75 10.81
C GLN A 16 -0.18 19.79 9.83
N GLY A 17 0.05 21.07 10.14
CA GLY A 17 -0.58 22.21 9.46
C GLY A 17 -0.54 22.09 7.93
N THR A 18 -1.70 22.33 7.31
CA THR A 18 -1.95 22.57 5.87
C THR A 18 -1.53 21.52 4.85
N LYS A 19 -0.70 20.52 5.18
CA LYS A 19 -0.36 19.46 4.22
C LYS A 19 -1.50 18.45 4.13
N PRO A 20 -2.10 18.25 2.94
CA PRO A 20 -3.05 17.15 2.76
C PRO A 20 -2.33 15.85 3.11
N THR A 21 -3.03 14.98 3.83
CA THR A 21 -2.51 13.66 4.17
C THR A 21 -2.09 12.96 2.87
N PRO A 22 -0.86 12.44 2.79
CA PRO A 22 -0.43 11.74 1.60
C PRO A 22 -1.38 10.59 1.34
N ARG A 23 -1.63 10.30 0.06
CA ARG A 23 -2.41 9.13 -0.32
C ARG A 23 -1.79 7.90 0.35
N PRO A 24 -2.60 6.96 0.87
CA PRO A 24 -2.08 5.74 1.46
C PRO A 24 -1.17 5.03 0.44
N GLN A 25 0.03 4.67 0.87
CA GLN A 25 1.03 3.98 0.06
C GLN A 25 1.40 2.66 0.75
N LEU A 26 1.62 1.62 -0.05
CA LEU A 26 2.17 0.36 0.40
C LEU A 26 3.62 0.28 -0.10
N THR A 27 4.57 0.27 0.83
CA THR A 27 6.00 0.14 0.53
C THR A 27 6.46 -1.24 0.95
N ILE A 28 6.96 -2.03 0.00
CA ILE A 28 7.49 -3.38 0.23
C ILE A 28 8.98 -3.35 -0.09
N LYS A 29 9.82 -3.85 0.82
CA LYS A 29 11.28 -3.86 0.68
C LYS A 29 11.84 -5.20 1.17
N GLY A 30 12.96 -5.63 0.59
CA GLY A 30 13.74 -6.76 1.07
C GLY A 30 14.29 -7.62 -0.07
N ARG A 31 15.39 -8.33 0.20
CA ARG A 31 16.03 -9.25 -0.77
C ARG A 31 15.13 -10.42 -1.18
N TRP A 32 14.16 -10.77 -0.33
CA TRP A 32 13.22 -11.84 -0.62
C TRP A 32 12.37 -11.57 -1.87
N LEU A 33 12.15 -10.29 -2.24
CA LEU A 33 11.46 -9.93 -3.48
C LEU A 33 12.23 -10.43 -4.70
N GLU A 34 13.55 -10.21 -4.74
CA GLU A 34 14.40 -10.72 -5.83
C GLU A 34 14.47 -12.25 -5.84
N GLN A 35 14.42 -12.90 -4.66
CA GLN A 35 14.39 -14.36 -4.55
C GLN A 35 13.11 -14.98 -5.11
N ILE A 36 12.00 -14.24 -5.10
CA ILE A 36 10.74 -14.62 -5.77
C ILE A 36 10.59 -13.93 -7.13
N GLU A 37 11.71 -13.52 -7.73
CA GLU A 37 11.82 -12.96 -9.08
C GLU A 37 11.13 -11.60 -9.27
N PHE A 38 10.87 -10.81 -8.22
CA PHE A 38 10.43 -9.42 -8.34
C PHE A 38 11.63 -8.47 -8.40
N TYR A 39 11.92 -7.97 -9.60
CA TYR A 39 12.98 -7.01 -9.89
C TYR A 39 12.43 -5.60 -10.15
N VAL A 40 13.27 -4.60 -9.92
CA VAL A 40 12.93 -3.19 -10.19
C VAL A 40 12.65 -3.00 -11.68
N GLY A 41 11.63 -2.21 -11.99
CA GLY A 41 11.24 -1.87 -13.38
C GLY A 41 10.36 -2.93 -14.05
N MET A 42 10.05 -4.03 -13.38
CA MET A 42 9.13 -5.02 -13.93
C MET A 42 7.66 -4.62 -13.77
N PRO A 43 6.83 -4.87 -14.79
CA PRO A 43 5.40 -4.64 -14.68
C PRO A 43 4.78 -5.65 -13.71
N VAL A 44 3.88 -5.17 -12.85
CA VAL A 44 3.12 -5.98 -11.90
C VAL A 44 1.62 -5.70 -12.05
N ILE A 45 0.81 -6.70 -11.75
CA ILE A 45 -0.65 -6.58 -11.70
C ILE A 45 -1.07 -6.60 -10.24
N ILE A 46 -1.84 -5.59 -9.84
CA ILE A 46 -2.42 -5.50 -8.51
C ILE A 46 -3.91 -5.82 -8.60
N LYS A 47 -4.34 -6.85 -7.85
CA LYS A 47 -5.73 -7.33 -7.85
C LYS A 47 -6.28 -7.37 -6.43
N VAL A 48 -7.60 -7.21 -6.31
CA VAL A 48 -8.32 -7.45 -5.06
C VAL A 48 -9.19 -8.68 -5.25
N ASN A 49 -9.00 -9.70 -4.42
CA ASN A 49 -9.83 -10.91 -4.43
C ASN A 49 -10.10 -11.37 -2.99
N GLN A 50 -11.36 -11.64 -2.63
CA GLN A 50 -11.76 -12.15 -1.31
C GLN A 50 -11.07 -11.41 -0.14
N ASN A 51 -11.08 -10.07 -0.17
CA ASN A 51 -10.46 -9.20 0.84
C ASN A 51 -8.92 -9.28 0.93
N LYS A 52 -8.26 -9.87 -0.07
CA LYS A 52 -6.80 -9.92 -0.21
C LYS A 52 -6.34 -8.98 -1.32
N LEU A 53 -5.26 -8.25 -1.07
CA LEU A 53 -4.51 -7.56 -2.11
C LEU A 53 -3.45 -8.53 -2.64
N ILE A 54 -3.55 -8.88 -3.91
CA ILE A 54 -2.65 -9.81 -4.58
C ILE A 54 -1.78 -9.02 -5.56
N ILE A 55 -0.47 -9.23 -5.51
CA ILE A 55 0.52 -8.61 -6.39
C ILE A 55 1.18 -9.74 -7.17
N GLU A 56 1.04 -9.71 -8.50
CA GLU A 56 1.55 -10.72 -9.41
C GLU A 56 2.47 -10.06 -10.43
N LEU A 57 3.49 -10.77 -10.92
CA LEU A 57 4.23 -10.33 -12.10
C LEU A 57 3.29 -10.31 -13.30
N ALA A 58 3.36 -9.25 -14.11
CA ALA A 58 2.69 -9.27 -15.40
C ALA A 58 3.47 -10.20 -16.32
N ASN A 59 2.95 -11.40 -16.58
CA ASN A 59 3.60 -12.35 -17.49
C ASN A 59 3.90 -11.65 -18.83
N LYS A 60 5.16 -11.78 -19.26
CA LYS A 60 5.55 -11.44 -20.63
C LYS A 60 4.87 -12.45 -21.56
N PHE A 61 3.94 -11.98 -22.38
CA PHE A 61 3.55 -12.70 -23.59
C PHE A 61 4.71 -12.63 -24.59
#